data_AF-A0A2W6AMG7-F1
#
_entry.id   AF-A0A2W6AMG7-F1
#
_cell.length_a   1.000
_cell.length_b   1.000
_cell.length_c   1.000
_cell.angle_alpha   90.00
_cell.angle_beta   90.00
_cell.angle_gamma   90.00
#
_symmetry.space_group_name_H-M   'P 1'
#
loop_
_entity.id
_entity.type
_entity.pdbx_description
1 polymer ?
#
loop_
_entity_poly.entity_id
_entity_poly.type
_entity_poly.pdbx_seq_one_letter_code
_entity_poly.pdbx_strand_id
1 'polypeptide(L)'
;MIVVDNLANHPGLGVSAVDIAWSEWGDGLADEEYQRWLRLAAEDAASNSKFSACFVALDGEMPEGVVQLHQFDIEEMADRSPWVCGMIVKSGYRGRADPHNETGDAGCPRGWV
;
A
#
# COMPACT_ATOMS: atom_id res chain seq x y z
N MET A 1 12.78 -10.87 -6.71
CA MET A 1 13.18 -9.49 -7.06
C MET A 1 11.95 -8.65 -6.85
N ILE A 2 12.03 -7.57 -6.07
CA ILE A 2 10.84 -6.76 -5.78
C ILE A 2 10.58 -5.78 -6.92
N VAL A 3 9.36 -5.76 -7.43
CA VAL A 3 8.88 -4.81 -8.43
C VAL A 3 7.67 -4.07 -7.85
N VAL A 4 7.64 -2.75 -7.97
CA VAL A 4 6.46 -1.95 -7.62
C VAL A 4 5.66 -1.67 -8.89
N ASP A 5 4.37 -1.95 -8.86
CA ASP A 5 3.47 -1.70 -9.99
C ASP A 5 2.10 -1.23 -9.51
N ASN A 6 1.33 -0.62 -10.41
CA ASN A 6 -0.03 -0.18 -10.15
C ASN A 6 -0.96 -1.40 -10.06
N LEU A 7 -1.82 -1.45 -9.04
CA LEU A 7 -2.82 -2.50 -8.84
C LEU A 7 -3.76 -2.65 -10.04
N ALA A 8 -4.01 -1.59 -10.80
CA ALA A 8 -4.80 -1.64 -12.03
C ALA A 8 -4.20 -2.56 -13.12
N ASN A 9 -2.88 -2.81 -13.07
CA ASN A 9 -2.22 -3.78 -13.94
C ASN A 9 -2.37 -5.23 -13.41
N HIS A 10 -2.83 -5.40 -12.17
CA HIS A 10 -2.95 -6.66 -11.45
C HIS A 10 -4.33 -6.79 -10.76
N PRO A 11 -5.46 -6.72 -11.51
CA PRO A 11 -6.79 -6.58 -10.91
C PRO A 11 -7.22 -7.75 -10.01
N GLY A 12 -6.58 -8.92 -10.16
CA GLY A 12 -6.81 -10.08 -9.29
C GLY A 12 -6.19 -9.96 -7.89
N LEU A 13 -5.32 -8.97 -7.65
CA LEU A 13 -4.58 -8.82 -6.39
C LEU A 13 -5.28 -7.93 -5.35
N GLY A 14 -6.44 -7.37 -5.67
CA GLY A 14 -7.14 -6.43 -4.76
C GLY A 14 -7.41 -7.02 -3.37
N VAL A 15 -7.85 -8.29 -3.30
CA VAL A 15 -8.07 -8.98 -2.02
C VAL A 15 -6.75 -9.12 -1.25
N SER A 16 -5.69 -9.60 -1.90
CA SER A 16 -4.39 -9.79 -1.25
C SER A 16 -3.76 -8.47 -0.78
N ALA A 17 -3.96 -7.37 -1.52
CA ALA A 17 -3.54 -6.04 -1.10
C ALA A 17 -4.29 -5.59 0.17
N VAL A 18 -5.60 -5.83 0.24
CA VAL A 18 -6.41 -5.53 1.44
C VAL A 18 -6.02 -6.43 2.61
N ASP A 19 -5.77 -7.73 2.38
CA ASP A 19 -5.36 -8.66 3.44
C ASP A 19 -4.04 -8.24 4.10
N ILE A 20 -3.09 -7.72 3.32
CA ILE A 20 -1.84 -7.15 3.85
C ILE A 20 -2.18 -6.02 4.82
N ALA A 21 -2.99 -5.05 4.40
CA ALA A 21 -3.34 -3.92 5.24
C ALA A 21 -4.16 -4.33 6.48
N TRP A 22 -5.13 -5.22 6.27
CA TRP A 22 -6.01 -5.71 7.31
C TRP A 22 -5.26 -6.49 8.39
N SER A 23 -4.22 -7.25 8.03
CA SER A 23 -3.42 -7.97 9.02
C SER A 23 -2.64 -7.07 9.99
N GLU A 24 -2.40 -5.80 9.63
CA GLU A 24 -1.68 -4.86 10.48
C GLU A 24 -2.61 -3.89 11.23
N TRP A 25 -3.73 -3.48 10.61
CA TRP A 25 -4.61 -2.45 11.15
C TRP A 25 -6.09 -2.87 11.30
N GLY A 26 -6.45 -4.08 10.88
CA GLY A 26 -7.81 -4.59 10.98
C GLY A 26 -8.22 -5.02 12.39
N ASP A 27 -7.27 -5.18 13.31
CA ASP A 27 -7.58 -5.62 14.67
C ASP A 27 -8.49 -4.62 15.39
N GLY A 28 -9.62 -5.12 15.91
CA GLY A 28 -10.64 -4.31 16.58
C GLY A 28 -11.56 -3.49 15.65
N LEU A 29 -11.36 -3.54 14.32
CA LEU A 29 -12.30 -2.95 13.36
C LEU A 29 -13.46 -3.91 13.07
N ALA A 30 -14.60 -3.33 12.68
CA ALA A 30 -15.78 -4.11 12.31
C ALA A 30 -15.61 -4.73 10.91
N ASP A 31 -16.27 -5.87 10.65
CA ASP A 31 -16.19 -6.59 9.37
C ASP A 31 -16.62 -5.70 8.18
N GLU A 32 -17.51 -4.73 8.41
CA GLU A 32 -17.94 -3.77 7.39
C GLU A 32 -16.78 -2.88 6.89
N GLU A 33 -15.76 -2.62 7.72
CA GLU A 33 -14.57 -1.88 7.29
C GLU A 33 -13.73 -2.70 6.32
N TYR A 34 -13.57 -4.00 6.55
CA TYR A 34 -12.90 -4.89 5.60
C TYR A 34 -13.63 -4.88 4.25
N GLN A 35 -14.97 -4.96 4.25
CA GLN A 35 -15.77 -4.87 3.03
C GLN A 35 -15.66 -3.50 2.35
N ARG A 36 -15.51 -2.41 3.12
CA ARG A 36 -15.22 -1.07 2.57
C ARG A 36 -13.87 -1.05 1.86
N TRP A 37 -12.83 -1.60 2.47
CA TRP A 37 -11.48 -1.63 1.89
C TRP A 37 -11.42 -2.48 0.61
N LEU A 38 -12.13 -3.62 0.57
CA LEU A 38 -12.27 -4.42 -0.65
C LEU A 38 -12.91 -3.64 -1.80
N ARG A 39 -13.94 -2.82 -1.53
CA ARG A 39 -14.57 -1.98 -2.55
C ARG A 39 -13.61 -0.91 -3.08
N LEU A 40 -12.89 -0.22 -2.20
CA LEU A 40 -11.89 0.78 -2.58
C LEU A 40 -10.76 0.16 -3.42
N ALA A 41 -10.25 -1.01 -3.00
CA ALA A 41 -9.23 -1.72 -3.77
C ALA A 41 -9.74 -2.18 -5.14
N ALA A 42 -11.02 -2.54 -5.27
CA ALA A 42 -11.63 -2.87 -6.56
C ALA A 42 -11.77 -1.62 -7.47
N GLU A 43 -12.08 -0.46 -6.90
CA GLU A 43 -12.11 0.82 -7.62
C GLU A 43 -10.71 1.21 -8.12
N ASP A 44 -9.69 1.10 -7.26
CA ASP A 44 -8.29 1.32 -7.63
C ASP A 44 -7.83 0.31 -8.71
N ALA A 45 -8.21 -0.97 -8.59
CA ALA A 45 -7.90 -1.99 -9.59
C ALA A 45 -8.59 -1.75 -10.95
N ALA A 46 -9.70 -1.02 -10.97
CA ALA A 46 -10.43 -0.66 -12.18
C ALA A 46 -9.97 0.69 -12.77
N SER A 47 -9.10 1.43 -12.08
CA SER A 47 -8.77 2.82 -12.39
C SER A 47 -7.26 3.04 -12.52
N ASN A 48 -6.83 3.64 -13.63
CA ASN A 48 -5.45 4.13 -13.80
C ASN A 48 -5.34 5.63 -13.48
N SER A 49 -6.07 6.09 -12.47
CA SER A 49 -6.00 7.50 -12.05
C SER A 49 -4.64 7.82 -11.47
N LYS A 50 -4.07 8.97 -11.83
CA LYS A 50 -2.81 9.45 -11.26
C LYS A 50 -2.97 10.07 -9.87
N PHE A 51 -4.21 10.32 -9.46
CA PHE A 51 -4.55 11.01 -8.21
C PHE A 51 -5.21 10.10 -7.18
N SER A 52 -5.69 8.93 -7.61
CA SER A 52 -6.19 7.88 -6.73
C SER A 52 -5.74 6.55 -7.31
N ALA A 53 -4.79 5.89 -6.66
CA ALA A 53 -4.21 4.65 -7.16
C ALA A 53 -3.66 3.81 -6.01
N CYS A 54 -3.79 2.49 -6.15
CA CYS A 54 -3.09 1.55 -5.31
C CYS A 54 -1.86 1.02 -6.04
N PHE A 55 -0.73 0.92 -5.34
CA PHE A 55 0.50 0.28 -5.81
C PHE A 55 0.81 -0.92 -4.93
N VAL A 56 1.28 -1.99 -5.57
CA VAL A 56 1.69 -3.22 -4.90
C VAL A 56 3.17 -3.47 -5.13
N ALA A 57 3.88 -3.88 -4.08
CA ALA A 57 5.24 -4.39 -4.17
C ALA A 57 5.17 -5.91 -4.33
N LEU A 58 5.62 -6.43 -5.47
CA LEU A 58 5.53 -7.83 -5.86
C LEU A 58 6.87 -8.53 -5.71
N ASP A 59 6.89 -9.72 -5.10
CA ASP A 59 7.97 -10.71 -5.28
C ASP A 59 7.45 -11.85 -6.16
N GLY A 60 7.80 -11.81 -7.45
CA GLY A 60 7.14 -12.65 -8.46
C GLY A 60 5.71 -12.17 -8.68
N GLU A 61 4.72 -13.05 -8.49
CA GLU A 61 3.29 -12.73 -8.64
C GLU A 61 2.61 -12.37 -7.31
N MET A 62 3.34 -12.46 -6.20
CA MET A 62 2.77 -12.29 -4.87
C MET A 62 2.98 -10.87 -4.35
N PRO A 63 1.92 -10.18 -3.88
CA PRO A 63 2.07 -8.90 -3.22
C PRO A 63 2.63 -9.10 -1.81
N GLU A 64 3.65 -8.30 -1.49
CA GLU A 64 4.37 -8.28 -0.22
C GLU A 64 4.33 -6.89 0.45
N GLY A 65 3.81 -5.89 -0.26
CA GLY A 65 3.50 -4.59 0.29
C GLY A 65 2.46 -3.86 -0.57
N VAL A 66 1.84 -2.86 0.03
CA VAL A 66 0.80 -2.03 -0.57
C VAL A 66 1.01 -0.58 -0.16
N VAL A 67 0.67 0.35 -1.04
CA VAL A 67 0.51 1.76 -0.72
C VAL A 67 -0.58 2.35 -1.60
N GLN A 68 -1.39 3.24 -1.03
CA GLN A 68 -2.41 3.97 -1.77
C GLN A 68 -2.02 5.44 -1.92
N LEU A 69 -2.45 6.01 -3.03
CA LEU A 69 -2.52 7.44 -3.25
C LEU A 69 -4.00 7.82 -3.19
N HIS A 70 -4.33 8.85 -2.42
CA HIS A 70 -5.64 9.48 -2.42
C HIS A 70 -5.51 10.91 -2.91
N GLN A 71 -6.55 11.45 -3.53
CA GLN A 71 -6.50 12.84 -4.00
C GLN A 71 -6.29 13.75 -2.79
N PHE A 72 -7.16 13.67 -1.78
CA PHE A 72 -7.00 14.25 -0.45
C PHE A 72 -8.10 13.68 0.45
N ASP A 73 -7.83 13.60 1.75
CA ASP A 73 -8.85 13.29 2.76
C ASP A 73 -9.27 14.52 3.56
N ILE A 74 -8.44 15.57 3.56
CA ILE A 74 -8.63 16.83 4.29
C ILE A 74 -8.60 17.98 3.30
N GLU A 75 -9.73 18.66 3.13
CA GLU A 75 -9.95 19.69 2.10
C GLU A 75 -8.99 20.88 2.26
N GLU A 76 -8.69 21.28 3.50
CA GLU A 76 -7.77 22.38 3.82
C GLU A 76 -6.32 22.13 3.39
N MET A 77 -5.99 20.89 3.04
CA MET A 77 -4.65 20.48 2.61
C MET A 77 -4.65 19.87 1.20
N ALA A 78 -5.70 20.15 0.41
CA ALA A 78 -5.82 19.71 -0.99
C ALA A 78 -4.71 20.29 -1.90
N ASP A 79 -3.98 21.32 -1.47
CA ASP A 79 -2.83 21.86 -2.20
C ASP A 79 -1.60 20.92 -2.16
N ARG A 80 -1.63 19.88 -1.33
CA ARG A 80 -0.54 18.90 -1.14
C ARG A 80 -0.84 17.52 -1.72
N SER A 81 -1.82 17.44 -2.61
CA SER A 81 -2.25 16.23 -3.31
C SER A 81 -1.23 15.71 -4.35
N PRO A 82 -1.16 14.39 -4.61
CA PRO A 82 -1.88 13.31 -3.92
C PRO A 82 -1.22 12.92 -2.58
N TRP A 83 -2.03 12.38 -1.68
CA TRP A 83 -1.62 11.93 -0.35
C TRP A 83 -1.21 10.47 -0.39
N VAL A 84 -0.09 10.14 0.26
CA VAL A 84 0.31 8.75 0.49
C VAL A 84 -0.45 8.22 1.71
N CYS A 85 -1.23 7.17 1.49
CA CYS A 85 -2.05 6.52 2.50
C CYS A 85 -1.77 5.02 2.53
N GLY A 86 -2.01 4.37 3.67
CA GLY A 86 -2.06 2.91 3.71
C GLY A 86 -0.76 2.17 3.36
N MET A 87 0.40 2.79 3.56
CA MET A 87 1.68 2.18 3.21
C MET A 87 2.06 1.07 4.20
N ILE A 88 2.02 -0.18 3.75
CA ILE A 88 2.37 -1.35 4.55
C ILE A 88 3.25 -2.29 3.74
N VAL A 89 4.27 -2.83 4.39
CA VAL A 89 5.07 -3.96 3.90
C VAL A 89 4.90 -5.13 4.87
N LYS A 90 4.73 -6.35 4.38
CA LYS A 90 4.66 -7.55 5.25
C LYS A 90 5.91 -7.64 6.11
N SER A 91 5.73 -8.00 7.38
CA SER A 91 6.77 -7.99 8.41
C SER A 91 8.07 -8.72 8.00
N GLY A 92 7.96 -9.86 7.30
CA GLY A 92 9.12 -10.64 6.82
C GLY A 92 10.00 -9.96 5.76
N TYR A 93 9.52 -8.90 5.12
CA TYR A 93 10.23 -8.13 4.09
C TYR A 93 10.74 -6.77 4.60
N ARG A 94 10.39 -6.37 5.83
CA ARG A 94 10.85 -5.11 6.42
C ARG A 94 12.35 -5.15 6.71
N GLY A 95 13.03 -4.01 6.55
CA GLY A 95 14.46 -3.87 6.85
C GLY A 95 15.41 -4.56 5.87
N ARG A 96 14.88 -5.17 4.79
CA ARG A 96 15.69 -5.68 3.68
C ARG A 96 15.92 -4.54 2.70
N ALA A 97 17.01 -3.80 2.88
CA ALA A 97 17.47 -2.88 1.84
C ALA A 97 17.91 -3.69 0.59
N ASP A 98 17.79 -3.07 -0.58
CA ASP A 98 18.44 -3.56 -1.80
C ASP A 98 19.93 -3.83 -1.51
N PRO A 99 20.45 -5.06 -1.72
CA PRO A 99 21.86 -5.36 -1.50
C PRO A 99 22.82 -4.54 -2.38
N HIS A 100 22.32 -3.81 -3.39
CA HIS A 100 23.10 -2.88 -4.20
C HIS A 100 23.06 -1.42 -3.74
N ASN A 101 22.27 -1.09 -2.72
CA ASN A 101 22.20 0.26 -2.17
C ASN A 101 23.15 0.40 -0.98
N GLU A 102 24.44 0.66 -1.27
CA GLU A 102 25.50 0.96 -0.29
C GLU A 102 25.34 2.34 0.38
N THR A 103 24.13 2.71 0.78
CA THR A 103 23.90 3.71 1.83
C THR A 103 23.25 3.00 3.01
N GLY A 104 24.01 2.08 3.60
CA GLY A 104 23.74 1.59 4.93
C GLY A 104 23.91 2.74 5.92
N ASP A 105 22.83 3.42 6.24
CA ASP A 105 22.71 4.09 7.53
C ASP A 105 21.77 3.27 8.40
N ALA A 106 22.39 2.59 9.36
CA ALA A 106 21.76 1.77 10.37
C ALA A 106 20.98 2.70 11.31
N GLY A 107 19.76 3.06 10.95
CA GLY A 107 18.99 3.99 11.76
C GLY A 107 17.66 4.40 11.19
N CYS A 108 16.82 3.46 10.75
CA CYS A 108 15.39 3.76 10.62
C CYS A 108 14.79 3.71 12.03
N PRO A 109 14.43 4.85 12.66
CA PRO A 109 13.86 4.84 13.99
C PRO A 109 12.49 4.15 13.89
N ARG A 110 12.24 3.21 14.81
CA ARG A 110 10.91 2.66 15.05
C ARG A 110 9.95 3.82 15.31
N GLY A 111 9.16 4.24 14.33
CA GLY A 111 8.29 5.40 14.52
C GLY A 111 7.51 5.92 13.33
N TRP A 112 7.44 5.20 12.22
CA TRP A 112 6.51 5.53 11.14
C TRP A 112 5.67 4.29 10.84
N VAL A 113 4.59 4.18 11.62
CA VAL A 113 3.34 3.49 11.27
C VAL A 113 2.33 4.59 10.98
#